data_AF-A0A946BVP1-F1
#
_entry.id   AF-A0A946BVP1-F1
#
_cell.length_a   1.000
_cell.length_b   1.000
_cell.length_c   1.000
_cell.angle_alpha   90.00
_cell.angle_beta   90.00
_cell.angle_gamma   90.00
#
_symmetry.space_group_name_H-M   'P 1'
#
loop_
_entity.id
_entity.type
_entity.pdbx_description
1 polymer ?
#
loop_
_entity_poly.entity_id
_entity_poly.type
_entity_poly.pdbx_seq_one_letter_code
_entity_poly.pdbx_strand_id
1 'polypeptide(L)'
;MLLFLATPLAWWLANSASRLRSIVESLVAMPLVLPPTVLGFYLLVLLNPDSFLGGLWVRATGDSLTFSFSGLVIASVIYSLPFMVQPLQSAFRAVPMSVRESAAVMGASPRDCFFSVVLPLSRRGFL
;
A
#
# COMPACT_ATOMS: atom_id res chain seq x y z
N MET A 1 8.42 -5.18 5.40
CA MET A 1 7.01 -5.59 5.19
C MET A 1 6.23 -4.58 4.36
N LEU A 2 6.17 -3.33 4.80
CA LEU A 2 5.47 -2.23 4.13
C LEU A 2 5.85 -2.08 2.64
N LEU A 3 7.14 -2.22 2.29
CA LEU A 3 7.62 -2.08 0.91
C LEU A 3 7.08 -3.18 -0.02
N PHE A 4 7.04 -4.42 0.47
CA PHE A 4 6.48 -5.55 -0.27
C PHE A 4 4.96 -5.44 -0.47
N LEU A 5 4.25 -4.74 0.41
CA LEU A 5 2.81 -4.50 0.30
C LEU A 5 2.50 -3.28 -0.57
N ALA A 6 3.25 -2.19 -0.38
CA ALA A 6 3.04 -0.93 -1.09
C ALA A 6 3.47 -1.01 -2.56
N THR A 7 4.51 -1.77 -2.89
CA THR A 7 5.01 -1.90 -4.28
C THR A 7 3.96 -2.47 -5.24
N PRO A 8 3.36 -3.65 -5.01
CA PRO A 8 2.33 -4.18 -5.91
C PRO A 8 1.06 -3.33 -5.90
N LEU A 9 0.71 -2.76 -4.74
CA LEU A 9 -0.44 -1.87 -4.61
C LEU A 9 -0.26 -0.61 -5.45
N ALA A 10 0.88 0.07 -5.33
CA ALA A 10 1.22 1.27 -6.08
C ALA A 10 1.35 1.00 -7.58
N TRP A 11 1.91 -0.15 -7.98
CA TRP A 11 1.96 -0.58 -9.38
C TRP A 11 0.56 -0.78 -9.97
N TRP A 12 -0.33 -1.45 -9.22
CA TRP A 12 -1.72 -1.62 -9.62
C TRP A 12 -2.45 -0.29 -9.71
N LEU A 13 -2.28 0.60 -8.72
CA LEU A 13 -2.84 1.95 -8.70
C LEU A 13 -2.29 2.87 -9.80
N ALA A 14 -1.06 2.65 -10.27
CA ALA A 14 -0.48 3.42 -11.36
C ALA A 14 -1.04 2.99 -12.73
N ASN A 15 -1.25 1.69 -12.92
CA ASN A 15 -1.59 1.11 -14.22
C ASN A 15 -3.06 0.72 -14.42
N SER A 16 -3.85 0.59 -13.35
CA SER A 16 -5.25 0.18 -13.46
C SER A 16 -6.12 1.34 -13.95
N ALA A 17 -7.00 1.05 -14.92
CA ALA A 17 -8.05 1.97 -15.38
C ALA A 17 -9.42 1.72 -14.69
N SER A 18 -9.46 0.82 -13.69
CA SER A 18 -10.70 0.43 -13.03
C SER A 18 -11.26 1.55 -12.14
N ARG A 19 -12.59 1.64 -12.03
CA ARG A 19 -13.29 2.55 -11.10
C ARG A 19 -12.93 2.26 -9.63
N LEU A 20 -12.53 1.02 -9.32
CA LEU A 20 -12.00 0.61 -8.01
C LEU A 20 -10.72 1.35 -7.63
N ARG A 21 -9.92 1.82 -8.60
CA ARG A 21 -8.70 2.59 -8.34
C ARG A 21 -9.01 3.82 -7.49
N SER A 22 -10.04 4.59 -7.85
CA SER A 22 -10.39 5.83 -7.15
C SER A 22 -10.82 5.57 -5.71
N ILE A 23 -11.52 4.46 -5.46
CA ILE A 23 -11.91 4.03 -4.11
C ILE A 23 -10.68 3.65 -3.30
N VAL A 24 -9.79 2.82 -3.86
CA VAL A 24 -8.58 2.38 -3.16
C VAL A 24 -7.62 3.56 -2.92
N GLU A 25 -7.47 4.48 -3.89
CA GLU A 25 -6.66 5.69 -3.75
C GLU A 25 -7.20 6.59 -2.63
N SER A 26 -8.53 6.72 -2.52
CA SER A 26 -9.17 7.45 -1.42
C SER A 26 -8.95 6.77 -0.08
N LEU A 27 -9.07 5.44 0.00
CA LEU A 27 -8.79 4.67 1.22
C LEU A 27 -7.33 4.78 1.65
N VAL A 28 -6.39 4.74 0.69
CA VAL A 28 -4.96 4.91 0.94
C VAL A 28 -4.64 6.33 1.40
N ALA A 29 -5.32 7.34 0.85
CA ALA A 29 -5.12 8.74 1.23
C ALA A 29 -5.87 9.16 2.50
N MET A 30 -6.92 8.43 2.91
CA MET A 30 -7.72 8.73 4.09
C MET A 30 -6.90 8.96 5.37
N PRO A 31 -5.86 8.15 5.69
CA PRO A 31 -5.01 8.37 6.85
C PRO A 31 -4.28 9.71 6.86
N LEU A 32 -4.01 10.29 5.69
CA LEU A 32 -3.33 11.58 5.55
C LEU A 32 -4.26 12.77 5.82
N VAL A 33 -5.55 12.61 5.51
CA VAL A 33 -6.56 13.66 5.68
C VAL A 33 -7.08 13.72 7.12
N LEU A 34 -7.02 12.59 7.84
CA LEU A 34 -7.43 12.50 9.24
C LEU A 34 -6.33 13.03 10.18
N PRO A 35 -6.69 13.79 11.23
CA PRO A 35 -5.74 14.10 12.30
C PRO A 35 -5.17 12.81 12.92
N PRO A 36 -3.88 12.76 13.29
CA PRO A 36 -3.25 11.55 13.83
C PRO A 36 -3.95 11.04 15.10
N THR A 37 -4.52 11.95 15.91
CA THR A 37 -5.30 11.61 17.11
C THR A 37 -6.59 10.87 16.76
N VAL A 38 -7.30 11.29 15.71
CA VAL A 38 -8.55 10.66 15.26
C VAL A 38 -8.26 9.28 14.66
N LEU A 39 -7.18 9.18 13.89
CA LEU A 39 -6.71 7.91 13.36
C LEU A 39 -6.33 6.94 14.47
N GLY A 40 -5.59 7.39 15.48
CA GLY A 40 -5.25 6.59 16.66
C GLY A 40 -6.49 6.09 17.40
N PHE A 41 -7.48 6.95 17.61
CA PHE A 41 -8.75 6.56 18.22
C PHE A 41 -9.50 5.51 17.39
N TYR A 42 -9.64 5.71 16.07
CA TYR A 42 -10.31 4.72 15.21
C TYR A 42 -9.57 3.39 15.19
N LEU A 43 -8.24 3.40 15.17
CA LEU A 43 -7.45 2.17 15.27
C LEU A 43 -7.67 1.48 16.62
N LEU A 44 -7.71 2.21 17.74
CA LEU A 44 -8.03 1.62 19.04
C LEU A 44 -9.42 0.98 19.06
N VAL A 45 -10.42 1.63 18.49
CA VAL A 45 -11.78 1.09 18.38
C VAL A 45 -11.82 -0.15 17.47
N LEU A 46 -11.08 -0.13 16.35
CA LEU A 46 -11.05 -1.22 15.37
C LEU A 46 -10.23 -2.43 15.83
N LEU A 47 -9.23 -2.20 16.68
CA LEU A 47 -8.36 -3.25 17.26
C LEU A 47 -8.89 -3.75 18.60
N ASN A 48 -9.93 -3.12 19.14
CA ASN A 48 -10.57 -3.53 20.39
C ASN A 48 -11.09 -4.99 20.28
N PRO A 49 -10.88 -5.85 21.28
CA PRO A 49 -11.43 -7.21 21.33
C PRO A 49 -12.94 -7.31 21.06
N ASP A 50 -13.71 -6.29 21.43
CA ASP A 50 -15.18 -6.25 21.24
C ASP A 50 -15.58 -5.86 19.80
N SER A 51 -14.63 -5.39 18.99
CA SER A 51 -14.86 -5.09 17.58
C SER A 51 -14.80 -6.36 16.72
N PHE A 52 -15.36 -6.31 15.51
CA PHE A 52 -15.33 -7.44 14.59
C PHE A 52 -13.89 -7.92 14.28
N LEU A 53 -12.97 -6.98 14.00
CA LEU A 53 -11.59 -7.29 13.65
C LEU A 53 -10.75 -7.71 14.88
N GLY A 54 -10.83 -6.96 15.98
CA GLY A 54 -10.11 -7.33 17.20
C GLY A 54 -10.61 -8.64 17.81
N GLY A 55 -11.92 -8.90 17.78
CA GLY A 55 -12.52 -10.14 18.26
C GLY A 55 -12.16 -11.35 17.40
N LEU A 56 -12.07 -11.20 16.07
CA LEU A 56 -11.56 -12.25 15.17
C LEU A 56 -10.12 -12.62 15.50
N TRP A 57 -9.28 -11.61 15.77
CA TRP A 57 -7.88 -11.83 16.13
C TRP A 57 -7.72 -12.53 17.48
N VAL A 58 -8.48 -12.12 18.50
CA VAL A 58 -8.50 -12.77 19.81
C VAL A 58 -8.95 -14.22 19.67
N ARG A 59 -9.95 -14.51 18.83
CA ARG A 59 -10.37 -15.90 18.56
C ARG A 59 -9.30 -16.73 17.84
N ALA A 60 -8.52 -16.11 16.96
CA ALA A 60 -7.49 -16.80 16.20
C ALA A 60 -6.18 -16.99 16.98
N THR A 61 -5.84 -16.04 17.85
CA THR A 61 -4.49 -15.92 18.45
C THR A 61 -4.51 -16.01 19.98
N GLY A 62 -5.66 -15.79 20.62
CA GLY A 62 -5.79 -15.72 22.08
C GLY A 62 -5.44 -14.35 22.70
N ASP A 63 -4.67 -13.52 21.98
CA ASP A 63 -4.16 -12.24 22.47
C ASP A 63 -4.94 -11.03 21.95
N SER A 64 -4.96 -9.94 22.72
CA SER A 64 -5.53 -8.65 22.31
C SER A 64 -4.59 -7.87 21.39
N LEU A 65 -5.13 -7.23 20.35
CA LEU A 65 -4.38 -6.30 19.51
C LEU A 65 -4.15 -4.95 20.20
N THR A 66 -5.06 -4.52 21.06
CA THR A 66 -4.97 -3.24 21.76
C THR A 66 -3.78 -3.24 22.72
N PHE A 67 -2.91 -2.23 22.61
CA PHE A 67 -1.67 -2.10 23.39
C PHE A 67 -0.66 -3.25 23.23
N SER A 68 -0.77 -4.04 22.15
CA SER A 68 0.22 -5.07 21.81
C SER A 68 1.23 -4.58 20.78
N PHE A 69 2.38 -5.26 20.70
CA PHE A 69 3.36 -5.01 19.65
C PHE A 69 2.74 -5.19 18.25
N SER A 70 1.92 -6.23 18.05
CA SER A 70 1.22 -6.49 16.78
C SER A 70 0.28 -5.35 16.39
N GLY A 71 -0.45 -4.80 17.37
CA GLY A 71 -1.33 -3.64 17.17
C GLY A 71 -0.54 -2.38 16.77
N LEU A 72 0.61 -2.13 17.42
CA LEU A 72 1.51 -1.04 17.05
C LEU A 72 2.07 -1.22 15.62
N VAL A 73 2.44 -2.45 15.24
CA VAL A 73 2.91 -2.74 13.88
C VAL A 73 1.81 -2.47 12.87
N ILE A 74 0.58 -2.96 13.09
CA ILE A 74 -0.56 -2.72 12.17
C ILE A 74 -0.88 -1.21 12.07
N ALA A 75 -0.92 -0.51 13.20
CA ALA A 75 -1.14 0.93 13.24
C ALA A 75 -0.06 1.68 12.44
N SER A 76 1.21 1.33 12.63
CA SER A 76 2.33 1.92 11.89
C SER A 76 2.23 1.65 10.38
N VAL A 77 1.80 0.44 9.99
CA VAL A 77 1.58 0.10 8.58
C VAL A 77 0.50 0.99 7.97
N ILE A 78 -0.67 1.11 8.61
CA ILE A 78 -1.79 1.92 8.11
C ILE A 78 -1.38 3.41 8.01
N TYR A 79 -0.70 3.92 9.03
CA TYR A 79 -0.24 5.30 9.06
C TYR A 79 0.81 5.60 7.97
N SER A 80 1.80 4.71 7.78
CA SER A 80 2.88 4.91 6.81
C SER A 80 2.52 4.50 5.38
N LEU A 81 1.40 3.82 5.17
CA LEU A 81 0.93 3.38 3.85
C LEU A 81 0.79 4.52 2.82
N PRO A 82 0.07 5.64 3.09
CA PRO A 82 -0.03 6.75 2.14
C PRO A 82 1.33 7.31 1.72
N PHE A 83 2.21 7.48 2.71
CA PHE A 83 3.54 8.06 2.52
C PHE A 83 4.43 7.21 1.62
N MET A 84 4.22 5.89 1.60
CA MET A 84 4.96 5.02 0.69
C MET A 84 4.25 4.84 -0.65
N VAL A 85 2.92 4.71 -0.68
CA VAL A 85 2.20 4.48 -1.94
C VAL A 85 2.26 5.68 -2.87
N GLN A 86 2.17 6.92 -2.37
CA GLN A 86 2.15 8.12 -3.22
C GLN A 86 3.44 8.32 -4.04
N PRO A 87 4.66 8.30 -3.44
CA PRO A 87 5.90 8.44 -4.20
C PRO A 87 6.11 7.28 -5.18
N LEU A 88 5.83 6.04 -4.75
CA LEU A 88 5.92 4.86 -5.60
C LEU A 88 4.97 4.94 -6.81
N GLN A 89 3.72 5.32 -6.58
CA GLN A 89 2.73 5.49 -7.63
C GLN A 89 3.15 6.59 -8.62
N SER A 90 3.69 7.71 -8.12
CA SER A 90 4.24 8.78 -8.94
C SER A 90 5.44 8.29 -9.78
N ALA A 91 6.37 7.57 -9.16
CA ALA A 91 7.53 7.00 -9.83
C ALA A 91 7.18 5.95 -10.88
N PHE A 92 6.11 5.16 -10.69
CA PHE A 92 5.60 4.24 -11.69
C PHE A 92 4.87 4.96 -12.83
N ARG A 93 4.08 6.00 -12.54
CA ARG A 93 3.43 6.83 -13.56
C ARG A 93 4.43 7.63 -14.41
N ALA A 94 5.59 7.96 -13.83
CA ALA A 94 6.67 8.66 -14.54
C ALA A 94 7.35 7.80 -15.61
N VAL A 95 7.19 6.47 -15.59
CA VAL A 95 7.72 5.59 -16.64
C VAL A 95 6.84 5.71 -17.89
N PRO A 96 7.37 6.22 -19.02
CA PRO A 96 6.57 6.38 -20.23
C PRO A 96 6.05 5.05 -20.75
N MET A 97 4.81 5.03 -21.27
CA MET A 97 4.23 3.83 -21.86
C MET A 97 5.07 3.30 -23.04
N SER A 98 5.66 4.20 -23.83
CA SER A 98 6.54 3.86 -24.96
C SER A 98 7.75 3.01 -24.56
N VAL A 99 8.27 3.18 -23.35
CA VAL A 99 9.38 2.38 -22.82
C VAL A 99 8.93 0.92 -22.58
N ARG A 100 7.70 0.74 -22.07
CA ARG A 100 7.11 -0.59 -21.85
C ARG A 100 6.76 -1.28 -23.16
N GLU A 101 6.24 -0.53 -24.13
CA GLU A 101 5.96 -1.02 -25.48
C GLU A 101 7.23 -1.45 -26.20
N SER A 102 8.31 -0.66 -26.10
CA SER A 102 9.61 -1.01 -26.67
C SER A 102 10.17 -2.31 -26.07
N ALA A 103 10.06 -2.48 -24.74
CA ALA A 103 10.44 -3.72 -24.08
C ALA A 103 9.62 -4.93 -24.57
N ALA A 104 8.30 -4.75 -24.78
CA ALA A 104 7.44 -5.79 -25.32
C ALA A 104 7.80 -6.17 -26.77
N VAL A 105 8.16 -5.19 -27.61
CA VAL A 105 8.63 -5.42 -28.99
C VAL A 105 9.95 -6.21 -29.00
N MET A 106 10.82 -5.99 -28.02
CA MET A 106 12.05 -6.78 -27.82
C MET A 106 11.81 -8.17 -27.21
N GLY A 107 10.54 -8.57 -27.00
CA GLY A 107 10.18 -9.90 -26.48
C GLY A 107 10.14 -10.00 -24.96
N ALA A 108 10.26 -8.89 -24.22
CA ALA A 108 10.17 -8.93 -22.76
C ALA A 108 8.72 -9.23 -22.32
N SER A 109 8.57 -10.22 -21.43
CA SER A 109 7.28 -10.49 -20.79
C SER A 109 6.88 -9.34 -19.84
N PRO A 110 5.60 -9.16 -19.49
CA PRO A 110 5.17 -8.09 -18.57
C PRO A 110 5.86 -8.13 -17.20
N ARG A 111 6.20 -9.33 -16.71
CA ARG A 111 6.94 -9.50 -15.45
C ARG A 111 8.40 -9.11 -15.61
N ASP A 112 9.03 -9.52 -16.71
CA ASP A 112 10.42 -9.17 -17.01
C ASP A 112 10.57 -7.66 -17.22
N CYS A 113 9.66 -7.04 -17.99
CA CYS A 113 9.59 -5.59 -18.14
C CYS A 113 9.47 -4.87 -16.78
N PHE A 114 8.69 -5.41 -15.84
CA PHE A 114 8.58 -4.83 -14.50
C PHE A 114 9.90 -4.85 -13.73
N PHE A 115 10.58 -6.00 -13.65
CA PHE A 115 11.82 -6.12 -12.88
C PHE A 115 13.03 -5.48 -13.56
N SER A 116 13.11 -5.58 -14.88
CA SER A 116 14.29 -5.18 -15.66
C SER A 116 14.23 -3.72 -16.13
N VAL A 117 13.04 -3.10 -16.20
CA VAL A 117 12.87 -1.74 -16.73
C VAL A 117 12.17 -0.82 -15.73
N VAL A 118 10.97 -1.18 -15.29
CA VAL A 118 10.16 -0.31 -14.43
C VAL A 118 10.81 -0.14 -13.05
N LEU A 119 11.18 -1.23 -12.39
CA LEU A 119 11.77 -1.21 -11.06
C LEU A 119 13.05 -0.35 -10.98
N PRO A 120 14.05 -0.48 -11.89
CA PRO A 120 15.23 0.37 -11.87
C PRO A 120 14.94 1.84 -12.21
N LEU A 121 14.03 2.13 -13.14
CA LEU A 121 13.65 3.51 -13.48
C LEU A 121 12.88 4.19 -12.33
N SER A 122 12.06 3.43 -11.62
CA SER A 122 11.28 3.92 -10.48
C SER A 122 12.05 3.87 -9.16
N ARG A 123 13.34 3.48 -9.14
CA ARG A 123 14.16 3.36 -7.93
C ARG A 123 14.19 4.64 -7.08
N ARG A 124 14.08 5.81 -7.71
CA ARG A 124 13.99 7.11 -7.01
C ARG A 124 12.71 7.28 -6.19
N GLY A 125 11.64 6.54 -6.48
CA GLY A 125 10.43 6.53 -5.66
C GLY A 125 10.49 5.62 -4.45
N PHE A 126 11.56 4.82 -4.31
CA PHE A 126 11.81 3.96 -3.15
C PHE A 126 12.80 4.59 -2.15
N LEU A 127 13.46 5.69 -2.52
CA LEU A 127 14.44 6.45 -1.72
C LEU A 127 13.79 7.75 -1.24
#